data_AF-X1QMB1-F1
#
_entry.id   AF-X1QMB1-F1
#
_cell.length_a   1.000
_cell.length_b   1.000
_cell.length_c   1.000
_cell.angle_alpha   90.00
_cell.angle_beta   90.00
_cell.angle_gamma   90.00
#
_symmetry.space_group_name_H-M   'P 1'
#
loop_
_entity.id
_entity.type
_entity.pdbx_description
1 polymer ?
#
loop_
_entity_poly.entity_id
_entity_poly.type
_entity_poly.pdbx_seq_one_letter_code
_entity_poly.pdbx_strand_id
1 'polypeptide(L)'
;WLRNEIGIDDSFFQLEREILVNRKTKALGYKTYDHYFKGLKSVFTEAYRVLKPSGVLVFTFNNKDMRAWYSVTKAAIKAGFTLGNDGVIYQEPIENYKNTAHTRYKGSIHGDFIYTFRKLPQKQNGDNDTPSPPREVNMHSKIINIAREYLQKNKEATTNEIYIAVMANLIPAMANLASRDQYPEKLNSMLKLNGIERPLRNEFAFDPQQKLWKLRNRNFCQEVAT
;
A
#
# COMPACT_ATOMS: atom_id res chain seq x y z
N TRP A 1 -3.94 -38.36 3.69
CA TRP A 1 -5.10 -39.14 4.12
C TRP A 1 -6.39 -38.40 3.77
N LEU A 2 -6.68 -37.22 4.35
CA LEU A 2 -7.92 -36.48 4.08
C LEU A 2 -8.16 -36.18 2.59
N ARG A 3 -7.11 -35.80 1.84
CA ARG A 3 -7.17 -35.50 0.38
C ARG A 3 -7.82 -36.62 -0.44
N ASN A 4 -7.46 -37.86 -0.12
CA ASN A 4 -7.93 -39.05 -0.84
C ASN A 4 -9.40 -39.34 -0.51
N GLU A 5 -9.87 -38.96 0.70
CA GLU A 5 -11.26 -39.17 1.12
C GLU A 5 -12.23 -38.13 0.55
N ILE A 6 -11.79 -36.89 0.37
CA ILE A 6 -12.62 -35.80 -0.16
C ILE A 6 -12.50 -35.61 -1.68
N GLY A 7 -11.79 -36.51 -2.37
CA GLY A 7 -11.64 -36.47 -3.83
C GLY A 7 -10.90 -35.25 -4.37
N ILE A 8 -10.03 -34.61 -3.56
CA ILE A 8 -9.22 -33.49 -4.03
C ILE A 8 -8.01 -34.06 -4.78
N ASP A 9 -8.03 -33.85 -6.09
CA ASP A 9 -6.95 -34.21 -7.01
C ASP A 9 -5.65 -33.43 -6.71
N ASP A 10 -4.50 -34.02 -7.04
CA ASP A 10 -3.20 -33.39 -6.84
C ASP A 10 -3.00 -32.15 -7.72
N SER A 11 -3.80 -31.99 -8.79
CA SER A 11 -3.84 -30.76 -9.60
C SER A 11 -4.17 -29.49 -8.80
N PHE A 12 -4.92 -29.60 -7.69
CA PHE A 12 -5.21 -28.46 -6.81
C PHE A 12 -3.98 -27.91 -6.10
N PHE A 13 -2.87 -28.67 -6.08
CA PHE A 13 -1.61 -28.30 -5.45
C PHE A 13 -0.52 -27.93 -6.47
N GLN A 14 -0.89 -27.76 -7.75
CA GLN A 14 -0.02 -27.18 -8.78
C GLN A 14 0.11 -25.67 -8.56
N LEU A 15 1.05 -25.29 -7.68
CA LEU A 15 1.27 -23.90 -7.24
C LEU A 15 2.02 -23.06 -8.29
N GLU A 16 2.35 -23.59 -9.46
CA GLU A 16 3.06 -22.86 -10.52
C GLU A 16 2.29 -21.62 -10.94
N ARG A 17 0.95 -21.72 -10.98
CA ARG A 17 0.03 -20.62 -11.33
C ARG A 17 -0.31 -19.69 -10.16
N GLU A 18 0.12 -20.01 -8.95
CA GLU A 18 -0.16 -19.18 -7.78
C GLU A 18 0.47 -17.79 -7.93
N ILE A 19 -0.31 -16.75 -7.64
CA ILE A 19 0.14 -15.37 -7.80
C ILE A 19 0.74 -14.89 -6.47
N LEU A 20 2.06 -15.08 -6.30
CA LEU A 20 2.80 -14.62 -5.12
C LEU A 20 4.17 -14.04 -5.49
N VAL A 21 4.82 -13.42 -4.49
CA VAL A 21 6.23 -13.01 -4.58
C VAL A 21 7.04 -13.83 -3.62
N ASN A 22 8.08 -14.50 -4.10
CA ASN A 22 8.95 -15.27 -3.22
C ASN A 22 9.92 -14.33 -2.49
N ARG A 23 10.20 -14.61 -1.21
CA ARG A 23 11.21 -13.87 -0.42
C ARG A 23 12.65 -14.25 -0.78
N LYS A 24 12.89 -15.51 -1.16
CA LYS A 24 14.23 -16.03 -1.51
C LYS A 24 14.41 -16.10 -3.02
N THR A 25 15.38 -15.37 -3.57
CA THR A 25 15.62 -15.17 -5.01
C THR A 25 16.36 -16.31 -5.72
N LYS A 26 16.69 -17.41 -5.02
CA LYS A 26 17.57 -18.47 -5.53
C LYS A 26 16.86 -19.81 -5.81
N ALA A 27 15.53 -19.86 -5.72
CA ALA A 27 14.78 -21.07 -6.05
C ALA A 27 14.46 -21.11 -7.55
N LEU A 28 14.50 -22.30 -8.16
CA LEU A 28 13.96 -22.53 -9.49
C LEU A 28 12.47 -22.14 -9.51
N GLY A 29 12.05 -21.33 -10.47
CA GLY A 29 10.66 -20.82 -10.54
C GLY A 29 10.38 -19.61 -9.63
N TYR A 30 11.39 -18.85 -9.23
CA TYR A 30 11.25 -17.62 -8.43
C TYR A 30 10.26 -16.61 -9.04
N LYS A 31 9.25 -16.22 -8.25
CA LYS A 31 8.23 -15.24 -8.63
C LYS A 31 8.59 -13.83 -8.12
N THR A 32 8.69 -12.89 -9.04
CA THR A 32 9.02 -11.48 -8.82
C THR A 32 7.76 -10.62 -8.63
N TYR A 33 7.94 -9.34 -8.31
CA TYR A 33 6.85 -8.36 -8.33
C TYR A 33 6.24 -8.14 -9.73
N ASP A 34 7.00 -8.38 -10.79
CA ASP A 34 6.49 -8.36 -12.16
C ASP A 34 5.59 -9.58 -12.44
N HIS A 35 5.98 -10.78 -12.01
CA HIS A 35 5.13 -11.96 -12.06
C HIS A 35 3.81 -11.73 -11.29
N TYR A 36 3.92 -11.20 -10.07
CA TYR A 36 2.78 -10.86 -9.23
C TYR A 36 1.83 -9.84 -9.89
N PHE A 37 2.39 -8.76 -10.47
CA PHE A 37 1.63 -7.78 -11.24
C PHE A 37 0.92 -8.41 -12.44
N LYS A 38 1.62 -9.21 -13.25
CA LYS A 38 1.04 -9.85 -14.46
C LYS A 38 -0.09 -10.80 -14.10
N GLY A 39 0.09 -11.62 -13.06
CA GLY A 39 -0.93 -12.53 -12.56
C GLY A 39 -2.18 -11.79 -12.09
N LEU A 40 -2.01 -10.80 -11.21
CA LEU A 40 -3.14 -10.00 -10.73
C LEU A 40 -3.84 -9.23 -11.84
N LYS A 41 -3.08 -8.70 -12.81
CA LYS A 41 -3.66 -8.01 -13.98
C LYS A 41 -4.56 -8.96 -14.74
N SER A 42 -4.15 -10.21 -14.96
CA SER A 42 -4.98 -11.21 -15.63
C SER A 42 -6.31 -11.45 -14.90
N VAL A 43 -6.28 -11.59 -13.57
CA VAL A 43 -7.48 -11.74 -12.74
C VAL A 43 -8.38 -10.52 -12.85
N PHE A 44 -7.81 -9.32 -12.70
CA PHE A 44 -8.58 -8.08 -12.77
C PHE A 44 -9.12 -7.79 -14.18
N THR A 45 -8.42 -8.17 -15.24
CA THR A 45 -8.95 -8.06 -16.61
C THR A 45 -10.20 -8.92 -16.77
N GLU A 46 -10.21 -10.13 -16.21
CA GLU A 46 -11.39 -10.98 -16.24
C GLU A 46 -12.53 -10.40 -15.38
N ALA A 47 -12.21 -9.89 -14.19
CA ALA A 47 -13.18 -9.17 -13.36
C ALA A 47 -13.77 -7.95 -14.08
N TYR A 48 -12.95 -7.19 -14.80
CA TYR A 48 -13.39 -6.07 -15.63
C TYR A 48 -14.33 -6.54 -16.73
N ARG A 49 -14.01 -7.64 -17.42
CA ARG A 49 -14.83 -8.18 -18.51
C ARG A 49 -16.25 -8.52 -18.03
N VAL A 50 -16.38 -9.18 -16.89
CA VAL A 50 -17.67 -9.68 -16.37
C VAL A 50 -18.49 -8.63 -15.60
N LEU A 51 -17.84 -7.61 -15.02
CA LEU A 51 -18.56 -6.54 -14.31
C LEU A 51 -19.46 -5.74 -15.27
N LYS A 52 -20.68 -5.42 -14.82
CA LYS A 52 -21.58 -4.52 -15.55
C LYS A 52 -20.93 -3.14 -15.75
N PRO A 53 -21.33 -2.36 -16.77
CA PRO A 53 -20.93 -0.96 -16.90
C PRO A 53 -21.14 -0.20 -15.58
N SER A 54 -20.19 0.67 -15.22
CA SER A 54 -20.17 1.38 -13.93
C SER A 54 -20.08 0.50 -12.68
N GLY A 55 -19.80 -0.80 -12.84
CA GLY A 55 -19.57 -1.73 -11.74
C GLY A 55 -18.37 -1.36 -10.88
N VAL A 56 -18.37 -1.87 -9.66
CA VAL A 56 -17.33 -1.60 -8.65
C VAL A 56 -16.56 -2.87 -8.36
N LEU A 57 -15.23 -2.76 -8.33
CA LEU A 57 -14.33 -3.81 -7.83
C LEU A 57 -13.90 -3.41 -6.42
N VAL A 58 -14.24 -4.23 -5.43
CA VAL A 58 -13.86 -4.01 -4.03
C VAL A 58 -13.03 -5.17 -3.53
N PHE A 59 -11.92 -4.89 -2.87
CA PHE A 59 -11.12 -5.90 -2.18
C PHE A 59 -10.40 -5.30 -0.97
N THR A 60 -10.07 -6.14 0.00
CA THR A 60 -9.20 -5.78 1.12
C THR A 60 -7.79 -6.25 0.82
N PHE A 61 -6.79 -5.43 1.16
CA PHE A 61 -5.40 -5.81 1.01
C PHE A 61 -4.52 -5.13 2.05
N ASN A 62 -3.53 -5.86 2.54
CA ASN A 62 -2.46 -5.32 3.37
C ASN A 62 -1.15 -6.07 3.11
N ASN A 63 -0.03 -5.34 3.16
CA ASN A 63 1.29 -5.93 3.05
C ASN A 63 2.34 -5.07 3.78
N LYS A 64 3.42 -5.70 4.24
CA LYS A 64 4.57 -4.98 4.82
C LYS A 64 5.47 -4.31 3.77
N ASP A 65 5.34 -4.71 2.50
CA ASP A 65 6.18 -4.23 1.40
C ASP A 65 5.37 -3.36 0.43
N MET A 66 5.78 -2.10 0.28
CA MET A 66 5.15 -1.11 -0.61
C MET A 66 5.07 -1.57 -2.07
N ARG A 67 5.99 -2.44 -2.51
CA ARG A 67 5.97 -3.00 -3.86
C ARG A 67 4.72 -3.82 -4.13
N ALA A 68 4.24 -4.56 -3.13
CA ALA A 68 3.04 -5.36 -3.26
C ALA A 68 1.81 -4.47 -3.47
N TRP A 69 1.72 -3.38 -2.70
CA TRP A 69 0.68 -2.36 -2.82
C TRP A 69 0.67 -1.69 -4.19
N TYR A 70 1.85 -1.30 -4.69
CA TYR A 70 2.00 -0.74 -6.03
C TYR A 70 1.60 -1.76 -7.11
N SER A 71 2.06 -3.01 -7.03
CA SER A 71 1.73 -4.06 -8.00
C SER A 71 0.23 -4.35 -8.06
N VAL A 72 -0.45 -4.46 -6.90
CA VAL A 72 -1.91 -4.65 -6.81
C VAL A 72 -2.65 -3.47 -7.45
N THR A 73 -2.28 -2.25 -7.07
CA THR A 73 -2.93 -1.03 -7.55
C THR A 73 -2.70 -0.85 -9.05
N LYS A 74 -1.47 -1.07 -9.53
CA LYS A 74 -1.12 -1.03 -10.96
C LYS A 74 -1.87 -2.10 -11.75
N ALA A 75 -2.00 -3.30 -11.23
CA ALA A 75 -2.74 -4.39 -11.88
C ALA A 75 -4.21 -4.00 -12.13
N ALA A 76 -4.89 -3.45 -11.12
CA ALA A 76 -6.28 -3.00 -11.26
C ALA A 76 -6.41 -1.87 -12.29
N ILE A 77 -5.52 -0.88 -12.25
CA ILE A 77 -5.53 0.25 -13.18
C ILE A 77 -5.29 -0.20 -14.62
N LYS A 78 -4.28 -1.05 -14.84
CA LYS A 78 -3.97 -1.59 -16.17
C LYS A 78 -5.04 -2.56 -16.69
N ALA A 79 -5.91 -3.08 -15.82
CA ALA A 79 -7.09 -3.85 -16.22
C ALA A 79 -8.28 -2.97 -16.66
N GLY A 80 -8.20 -1.63 -16.50
CA GLY A 80 -9.22 -0.68 -16.93
C GLY A 80 -10.01 -0.03 -15.79
N PHE A 81 -9.67 -0.33 -14.54
CA PHE A 81 -10.30 0.30 -13.39
C PHE A 81 -9.68 1.66 -13.05
N THR A 82 -10.43 2.50 -12.33
CA THR A 82 -9.92 3.73 -11.74
C THR A 82 -10.11 3.74 -10.22
N LEU A 83 -9.19 4.39 -9.51
CA LEU A 83 -9.25 4.60 -8.07
C LEU A 83 -9.47 6.10 -7.82
N GLY A 84 -10.59 6.44 -7.16
CA GLY A 84 -10.83 7.81 -6.72
C GLY A 84 -9.95 8.20 -5.52
N ASN A 85 -9.89 9.49 -5.21
CA ASN A 85 -9.13 9.98 -4.04
C ASN A 85 -9.60 9.35 -2.73
N ASP A 86 -10.91 9.14 -2.57
CA ASP A 86 -11.52 8.49 -1.41
C ASP A 86 -11.75 6.98 -1.62
N GLY A 87 -11.09 6.39 -2.61
CA GLY A 87 -11.25 4.97 -2.98
C GLY A 87 -10.56 4.01 -2.01
N VAL A 88 -9.96 4.50 -0.93
CA VAL A 88 -9.17 3.70 0.02
C VAL A 88 -9.59 4.06 1.43
N ILE A 89 -10.04 3.06 2.18
CA ILE A 89 -10.47 3.24 3.58
C ILE A 89 -9.72 2.22 4.44
N TYR A 90 -9.28 2.64 5.62
CA TYR A 90 -8.69 1.73 6.60
C TYR A 90 -9.80 1.00 7.38
N GLN A 91 -9.67 -0.32 7.46
CA GLN A 91 -10.51 -1.20 8.25
C GLN A 91 -9.74 -1.65 9.48
N GLU A 92 -10.28 -1.37 10.67
CA GLU A 92 -9.68 -1.82 11.93
C GLU A 92 -9.71 -3.36 12.07
N PRO A 93 -8.71 -3.94 12.76
CA PRO A 93 -8.71 -5.38 13.04
C PRO A 93 -9.89 -5.78 13.93
N ILE A 94 -10.44 -6.95 13.67
CA ILE A 94 -11.44 -7.57 14.56
C ILE A 94 -10.76 -7.91 15.90
N GLU A 95 -11.44 -7.61 17.00
CA GLU A 95 -10.90 -7.71 18.36
C GLU A 95 -10.32 -9.11 18.70
N ASN A 96 -10.96 -10.17 18.24
CA ASN A 96 -10.52 -11.57 18.44
C ASN A 96 -9.18 -11.90 17.75
N TYR A 97 -8.76 -11.13 16.74
CA TYR A 97 -7.48 -11.33 16.06
C TYR A 97 -6.31 -10.62 16.75
N LYS A 98 -6.57 -9.74 17.73
CA LYS A 98 -5.52 -9.00 18.47
C LYS A 98 -4.60 -9.93 19.28
N ASN A 99 -5.06 -11.14 19.64
CA ASN A 99 -4.38 -12.05 20.58
C ASN A 99 -3.67 -13.27 19.94
N THR A 100 -3.55 -13.37 18.61
CA THR A 100 -2.87 -14.52 17.97
C THR A 100 -1.35 -14.34 17.94
N ALA A 101 -0.56 -15.43 17.96
CA ALA A 101 0.91 -15.38 18.02
C ALA A 101 1.59 -14.51 16.93
N HIS A 102 0.90 -14.23 15.82
CA HIS A 102 1.35 -13.35 14.74
C HIS A 102 1.24 -11.84 15.06
N THR A 103 0.48 -11.44 16.08
CA THR A 103 0.34 -10.03 16.52
C THR A 103 1.46 -9.56 17.44
N ARG A 104 2.35 -10.46 17.88
CA ARG A 104 3.49 -10.13 18.78
C ARG A 104 4.67 -9.44 18.09
N TYR A 105 4.66 -9.28 16.75
CA TYR A 105 5.75 -8.63 16.03
C TYR A 105 5.56 -7.11 15.93
N LYS A 106 6.50 -6.35 16.50
CA LYS A 106 6.62 -4.89 16.33
C LYS A 106 6.54 -4.51 14.84
N GLY A 107 5.62 -3.60 14.49
CA GLY A 107 5.58 -2.95 13.17
C GLY A 107 4.64 -3.55 12.12
N SER A 108 3.64 -4.36 12.48
CA SER A 108 2.53 -4.69 11.57
C SER A 108 1.30 -3.83 11.86
N ILE A 109 0.76 -3.16 10.85
CA ILE A 109 -0.63 -2.70 10.92
C ILE A 109 -1.51 -3.94 11.08
N HIS A 110 -2.40 -3.91 12.05
CA HIS A 110 -3.26 -5.04 12.35
C HIS A 110 -4.51 -5.08 11.46
N GLY A 111 -4.97 -3.92 10.97
CA GLY A 111 -6.10 -3.81 10.06
C GLY A 111 -5.75 -3.97 8.58
N ASP A 112 -6.76 -3.83 7.73
CA ASP A 112 -6.67 -3.92 6.28
C ASP A 112 -7.04 -2.59 5.62
N PHE A 113 -6.72 -2.44 4.35
CA PHE A 113 -7.21 -1.32 3.55
C PHE A 113 -8.22 -1.86 2.53
N ILE A 114 -9.42 -1.27 2.55
CA ILE A 114 -10.48 -1.55 1.58
C ILE A 114 -10.24 -0.65 0.37
N TYR A 115 -10.09 -1.28 -0.78
CA TYR A 115 -9.99 -0.63 -2.07
C TYR A 115 -11.34 -0.62 -2.76
N THR A 116 -11.72 0.52 -3.31
CA THR A 116 -12.94 0.68 -4.09
C THR A 116 -12.60 1.27 -5.46
N PHE A 117 -12.51 0.38 -6.45
CA PHE A 117 -12.23 0.71 -7.83
C PHE A 117 -13.53 0.80 -8.64
N ARG A 118 -13.58 1.71 -9.61
CA ARG A 118 -14.72 1.83 -10.55
C ARG A 118 -14.31 1.37 -11.94
N LYS A 119 -15.20 0.61 -12.59
CA LYS A 119 -15.07 0.25 -14.01
C LYS A 119 -15.34 1.49 -14.86
N LEU A 120 -14.34 1.97 -15.58
CA LEU A 120 -14.54 2.99 -16.60
C LEU A 120 -15.14 2.36 -17.87
N PRO A 121 -15.92 3.09 -18.67
CA PRO A 121 -16.21 2.68 -20.04
C PRO A 121 -14.89 2.57 -20.81
N GLN A 122 -14.75 1.57 -21.69
CA GLN A 122 -13.60 1.54 -22.61
C GLN A 122 -13.61 2.81 -23.45
N LYS A 123 -12.54 3.62 -23.34
CA LYS A 123 -12.32 4.70 -24.31
C LYS A 123 -12.13 4.04 -25.68
N GLN A 124 -12.91 4.45 -26.68
CA GLN A 124 -12.57 4.17 -28.07
C GLN A 124 -11.23 4.88 -28.37
N ASN A 125 -10.33 4.19 -29.05
CA ASN A 125 -8.97 4.68 -29.34
C ASN A 125 -9.02 6.08 -29.96
N GLY A 126 -8.43 7.06 -29.27
CA GLY A 126 -8.38 8.44 -29.74
C GLY A 126 -8.07 9.38 -28.58
N ASP A 127 -6.80 9.39 -28.16
CA ASP A 127 -6.09 10.63 -27.83
C ASP A 127 -4.67 10.28 -27.38
N ASN A 128 -3.72 10.57 -28.27
CA ASN A 128 -2.29 10.56 -28.01
C ASN A 128 -1.91 11.84 -27.24
N ASP A 129 -2.47 12.02 -26.04
CA ASP A 129 -1.92 13.02 -25.12
C ASP A 129 -0.64 12.44 -24.53
N THR A 130 0.50 12.76 -25.17
CA THR A 130 1.82 12.59 -24.57
C THR A 130 1.82 13.30 -23.22
N PRO A 131 1.88 12.58 -22.09
CA PRO A 131 1.88 13.22 -20.79
C PRO A 131 3.16 14.04 -20.66
N SER A 132 3.02 15.30 -20.24
CA SER A 132 4.17 16.13 -19.87
C SER A 132 5.11 15.35 -18.94
N PRO A 133 6.44 15.52 -19.07
CA PRO A 133 7.40 14.81 -18.24
C PRO A 133 7.08 15.05 -16.75
N PRO A 134 7.11 14.00 -15.92
CA PRO A 134 6.64 14.09 -14.54
C PRO A 134 7.55 15.03 -13.74
N ARG A 135 6.94 15.87 -12.91
CA ARG A 135 7.67 16.40 -11.76
C ARG A 135 7.97 15.23 -10.82
N GLU A 136 9.24 15.03 -10.47
CA GLU A 136 9.65 14.02 -9.49
C GLU A 136 8.85 14.22 -8.20
N VAL A 137 7.97 13.28 -7.87
CA VAL A 137 7.21 13.34 -6.61
C VAL A 137 8.18 12.97 -5.50
N ASN A 138 8.57 13.96 -4.69
CA ASN A 138 9.36 13.72 -3.50
C ASN A 138 8.48 13.03 -2.43
N MET A 139 8.47 11.70 -2.47
CA MET A 139 7.69 10.85 -1.56
C MET A 139 8.05 11.10 -0.09
N HIS A 140 9.32 11.41 0.21
CA HIS A 140 9.75 11.74 1.57
C HIS A 140 9.05 13.01 2.08
N SER A 141 9.10 14.10 1.31
CA SER A 141 8.39 15.33 1.67
C SER A 141 6.89 15.11 1.81
N LYS A 142 6.29 14.26 0.96
CA LYS A 142 4.86 13.92 1.05
C LYS A 142 4.53 13.17 2.35
N ILE A 143 5.33 12.18 2.74
CA ILE A 143 5.18 11.46 4.02
C ILE A 143 5.25 12.43 5.20
N ILE A 144 6.27 13.30 5.21
CA ILE A 144 6.45 14.29 6.29
C ILE A 144 5.29 15.27 6.36
N ASN A 145 4.80 15.75 5.21
CA ASN A 145 3.67 16.67 5.18
C ASN A 145 2.39 16.01 5.71
N ILE A 146 2.08 14.78 5.29
CA ILE A 146 0.91 14.04 5.80
C ILE A 146 1.02 13.83 7.31
N ALA A 147 2.19 13.41 7.81
CA ALA A 147 2.42 13.24 9.24
C ALA A 147 2.27 14.56 10.00
N ARG A 148 2.77 15.67 9.45
CA ARG A 148 2.64 17.01 10.03
C ARG A 148 1.19 17.46 10.11
N GLU A 149 0.44 17.36 9.02
CA GLU A 149 -0.98 17.70 8.96
C GLU A 149 -1.79 16.87 9.97
N TYR A 150 -1.49 15.56 10.05
CA TYR A 150 -2.13 14.67 11.01
C TYR A 150 -1.85 15.08 12.47
N LEU A 151 -0.59 15.39 12.79
CA LEU A 151 -0.19 15.83 14.13
C LEU A 151 -0.71 17.24 14.48
N GLN A 152 -0.82 18.14 13.51
CA GLN A 152 -1.45 19.46 13.71
C GLN A 152 -2.92 19.32 14.12
N LYS A 153 -3.64 18.37 13.50
CA LYS A 153 -5.05 18.11 13.79
C LYS A 153 -5.26 17.38 15.12
N ASN A 154 -4.42 16.39 15.43
CA ASN A 154 -4.63 15.48 16.57
C ASN A 154 -3.75 15.76 17.79
N LYS A 155 -2.81 16.72 17.70
CA LYS A 155 -1.77 17.09 18.69
C LYS A 155 -0.72 16.01 18.95
N GLU A 156 -1.15 14.76 19.11
CA GLU A 156 -0.29 13.59 19.30
C GLU A 156 -0.84 12.39 18.53
N ALA A 157 0.03 11.46 18.17
CA ALA A 157 -0.35 10.25 17.45
C ALA A 157 0.66 9.11 17.68
N THR A 158 0.19 7.88 17.68
CA THR A 158 1.03 6.69 17.61
C THR A 158 1.67 6.53 16.22
N THR A 159 2.74 5.74 16.13
CA THR A 159 3.34 5.40 14.82
C THR A 159 2.32 4.74 13.88
N ASN A 160 1.39 3.94 14.42
CA ASN A 160 0.39 3.24 13.63
C ASN A 160 -0.62 4.21 13.01
N GLU A 161 -1.11 5.19 13.77
CA GLU A 161 -2.03 6.22 13.27
C GLU A 161 -1.40 7.05 12.16
N ILE A 162 -0.15 7.49 12.35
CA ILE A 162 0.60 8.22 11.30
C ILE A 162 0.78 7.33 10.07
N TYR A 163 1.13 6.06 10.25
CA TYR A 163 1.29 5.13 9.14
C TYR A 163 -0.02 4.96 8.37
N ILE A 164 -1.15 4.77 9.06
CA ILE A 164 -2.48 4.66 8.43
C ILE A 164 -2.79 5.91 7.60
N ALA A 165 -2.58 7.10 8.17
CA ALA A 165 -2.80 8.37 7.48
C ALA A 165 -1.90 8.52 6.24
N VAL A 166 -0.62 8.17 6.38
CA VAL A 166 0.33 8.18 5.26
C VAL A 166 -0.12 7.23 4.17
N MET A 167 -0.47 5.99 4.49
CA MET A 167 -0.88 5.00 3.50
C MET A 167 -2.15 5.37 2.76
N ALA A 168 -3.19 5.79 3.49
CA ALA A 168 -4.47 6.20 2.90
C ALA A 168 -4.28 7.31 1.84
N ASN A 169 -3.28 8.19 2.04
CA ASN A 169 -2.95 9.27 1.11
C ASN A 169 -1.93 8.88 0.03
N LEU A 170 -1.03 7.93 0.32
CA LEU A 170 -0.03 7.48 -0.65
C LEU A 170 -0.61 6.53 -1.69
N ILE A 171 -1.58 5.68 -1.34
CA ILE A 171 -2.17 4.72 -2.27
C ILE A 171 -2.82 5.41 -3.50
N PRO A 172 -3.67 6.44 -3.35
CA PRO A 172 -4.16 7.21 -4.51
C PRO A 172 -3.04 7.89 -5.32
N ALA A 173 -1.96 8.33 -4.66
CA ALA A 173 -0.80 8.88 -5.35
C ALA A 173 -0.06 7.81 -6.19
N MET A 174 0.07 6.59 -5.67
CA MET A 174 0.63 5.45 -6.40
C MET A 174 -0.26 5.06 -7.59
N ALA A 175 -1.58 5.14 -7.46
CA ALA A 175 -2.50 4.92 -8.57
C ALA A 175 -2.20 5.84 -9.75
N ASN A 176 -2.02 7.13 -9.49
CA ASN A 176 -1.65 8.11 -10.53
C ASN A 176 -0.31 7.79 -11.21
N LEU A 177 0.70 7.35 -10.45
CA LEU A 177 1.99 6.92 -10.98
C LEU A 177 1.89 5.65 -11.82
N ALA A 178 1.09 4.69 -11.36
CA ALA A 178 0.85 3.42 -12.03
C ALA A 178 0.15 3.59 -13.39
N SER A 179 -0.79 4.54 -13.52
CA SER A 179 -1.39 4.91 -14.80
C SER A 179 -0.34 5.34 -15.84
N ARG A 180 0.76 5.95 -15.39
CA ARG A 180 1.85 6.51 -16.22
C ARG A 180 3.07 5.59 -16.37
N ASP A 181 2.98 4.33 -15.91
CA ASP A 181 4.09 3.35 -15.87
C ASP A 181 5.37 3.84 -15.16
N GLN A 182 5.24 4.79 -14.25
CA GLN A 182 6.36 5.34 -13.50
C GLN A 182 6.51 4.59 -12.18
N TYR A 183 7.47 3.66 -12.15
CA TYR A 183 7.89 3.05 -10.89
C TYR A 183 8.97 3.92 -10.26
N PRO A 184 8.79 4.47 -9.05
CA PRO A 184 9.87 5.16 -8.37
C PRO A 184 10.82 4.11 -7.80
N GLU A 185 12.02 3.97 -8.38
CA GLU A 185 13.10 3.11 -7.84
C GLU A 185 13.37 3.40 -6.35
N LYS A 186 13.23 4.67 -5.94
CA LYS A 186 13.38 5.15 -4.56
C LYS A 186 12.21 4.79 -3.62
N LEU A 187 11.08 4.27 -4.12
CA LEU A 187 9.94 3.84 -3.28
C LEU A 187 10.36 2.72 -2.31
N ASN A 188 11.29 1.87 -2.76
CA ASN A 188 11.81 0.72 -2.04
C ASN A 188 12.56 1.08 -0.74
N SER A 189 13.31 2.19 -0.75
CA SER A 189 14.12 2.61 0.41
C SER A 189 13.32 3.42 1.42
N MET A 190 12.24 4.08 1.00
CA MET A 190 11.50 5.01 1.85
C MET A 190 10.43 4.36 2.74
N LEU A 191 9.86 3.22 2.35
CA LEU A 191 8.59 2.73 2.91
C LEU A 191 8.60 1.27 3.35
N LYS A 192 9.75 0.73 3.79
CA LYS A 192 9.67 -0.39 4.74
C LYS A 192 8.97 0.16 6.00
N LEU A 193 8.05 -0.56 6.64
CA LEU A 193 7.32 -0.09 7.84
C LEU A 193 8.25 0.45 8.95
N ASN A 194 9.41 -0.17 9.15
CA ASN A 194 10.45 0.30 10.08
C ASN A 194 11.22 1.55 9.58
N GLY A 195 10.94 1.96 8.34
CA GLY A 195 11.59 3.03 7.60
C GLY A 195 10.84 4.35 7.66
N ILE A 196 9.58 4.42 8.12
CA ILE A 196 8.91 5.71 8.33
C ILE A 196 9.36 6.39 9.63
N GLU A 197 9.73 5.62 10.66
CA GLU A 197 10.17 6.20 11.93
C GLU A 197 11.41 7.08 11.75
N ARG A 198 12.39 6.65 10.95
CA ARG A 198 13.63 7.40 10.74
C ARG A 198 13.37 8.81 10.16
N PRO A 199 12.62 8.97 9.06
CA PRO A 199 12.09 10.25 8.60
C PRO A 199 11.37 11.04 9.68
N LEU A 200 10.48 10.39 10.45
CA LEU A 200 9.71 11.08 11.49
C LEU A 200 10.59 11.61 12.62
N ARG A 201 11.63 10.87 13.05
CA ARG A 201 12.56 11.30 14.12
C ARG A 201 13.29 12.60 13.79
N ASN A 202 13.54 12.87 12.51
CA ASN A 202 14.21 14.09 12.08
C ASN A 202 13.31 15.33 12.25
N GLU A 203 12.00 15.17 12.07
CA GLU A 203 11.04 16.28 11.97
C GLU A 203 10.16 16.45 13.21
N PHE A 204 9.92 15.36 13.94
CA PHE A 204 8.96 15.28 15.05
C PHE A 204 9.64 14.84 16.34
N ALA A 205 8.98 15.09 17.47
CA ALA A 205 9.39 14.58 18.78
C ALA A 205 8.69 13.24 19.03
N PHE A 206 9.39 12.28 19.65
CA PHE A 206 8.83 10.99 20.03
C PHE A 206 9.00 10.78 21.54
N ASP A 207 7.89 10.57 22.24
CA ASP A 207 7.87 10.18 23.64
C ASP A 207 8.00 8.64 23.74
N PRO A 208 9.13 8.10 24.24
CA PRO A 208 9.33 6.67 24.32
C PRO A 208 8.49 5.97 25.40
N GLN A 209 8.04 6.70 26.44
CA GLN A 209 7.21 6.14 27.50
C GLN A 209 5.77 5.97 27.01
N GLN A 210 5.24 7.02 26.37
CA GLN A 210 3.86 7.01 25.85
C GLN A 210 3.75 6.38 24.46
N LYS A 211 4.87 6.26 23.73
CA LYS A 211 4.96 5.83 22.32
C LYS A 211 4.17 6.75 21.37
N LEU A 212 4.22 8.05 21.66
CA LEU A 212 3.50 9.08 20.92
C LEU A 212 4.45 10.03 20.22
N TRP A 213 4.05 10.46 19.03
CA TRP A 213 4.70 11.49 18.23
C TRP A 213 4.02 12.84 18.47
N LYS A 214 4.80 13.92 18.49
CA LYS A 214 4.35 15.30 18.66
C LYS A 214 5.10 16.21 17.69
N LEU A 215 4.50 17.34 17.34
CA LEU A 215 5.24 18.42 16.66
C LEU A 215 6.40 18.88 17.56
N ARG A 216 7.58 19.13 16.98
CA ARG A 216 8.67 19.77 17.73
C ARG A 216 8.26 21.22 18.03
N ASN A 217 8.27 21.61 19.31
CA ASN A 217 8.18 23.01 19.67
C ASN A 217 9.48 23.71 19.22
N ARG A 218 9.40 24.62 18.24
CA ARG A 218 10.56 25.40 17.77
C ARG A 218 11.01 26.50 18.75
N ASN A 219 10.48 26.56 19.97
CA ASN A 219 10.67 27.66 20.91
C ASN A 219 11.62 27.35 22.08
N PHE A 220 12.66 26.51 21.88
CA PHE A 220 13.62 26.18 22.95
C PHE A 220 15.10 26.30 22.51
N CYS A 221 15.41 27.21 21.58
CA CYS A 221 16.79 27.49 21.17
C CYS A 221 17.24 28.95 21.42
N GLN A 222 16.63 29.70 22.33
CA GLN A 222 17.08 31.07 22.66
C GLN A 222 17.36 31.38 24.14
N GLU A 223 17.28 30.42 25.06
CA GLU A 223 17.49 30.72 26.50
C GLU A 223 18.66 29.98 27.17
N VAL A 224 19.70 29.61 26.42
CA VAL A 224 20.98 29.19 27.03
C VAL A 224 22.15 29.86 26.30
N ALA A 225 22.15 31.18 26.30
CA ALA A 225 23.30 32.01 25.94
C ALA A 225 23.16 33.40 26.58
N THR A 226 23.20 33.44 27.91
CA THR A 226 23.58 34.61 28.72
C THR A 226 24.35 34.11 29.92
#